data_AF-A0A9D2AGB2-F1
#
_entry.id   AF-A0A9D2AGB2-F1
#
_cell.length_a   1.000
_cell.length_b   1.000
_cell.length_c   1.000
_cell.angle_alpha   90.00
_cell.angle_beta   90.00
_cell.angle_gamma   90.00
#
_symmetry.space_group_name_H-M   'P 1'
#
loop_
_entity.id
_entity.type
_entity.pdbx_description
1 polymer ?
#
loop_
_entity_poly.entity_id
_entity_poly.type
_entity_poly.pdbx_seq_one_letter_code
_entity_poly.pdbx_strand_id
1 'polypeptide(L)'
;MTKKRFLCCLCLAIFTAVSLFGFTACGNGSSYDDSALIDRIEALEDQITQQGETIKNQQDTIDEQDETIKNQAASISVLQNSITELQTAKTKLEEQITSLENDNTANKTDIQTLKTKVEALEAANANFQQQLAALDTSSDTFADDLAELTSNYNSLTASVQNAAHIERVVVTKENIETNPLIKDVRIYSTISSKTGTVSLTTSIHYNAVFFPYHLAVCKVNLTYEENRYDYSVPIVKENADESGKVSGSYTTDIKPTDISAVTADWIEIVLYKLT
;
A
#
# COMPACT_ATOMS: atom_id res chain seq x y z
N MET A 1 -53.72 56.14 -48.38
CA MET A 1 -55.03 56.85 -48.44
C MET A 1 -55.10 58.00 -49.47
N THR A 2 -54.03 58.36 -50.19
CA THR A 2 -54.03 59.55 -51.08
C THR A 2 -54.39 59.30 -52.54
N LYS A 3 -54.32 58.05 -53.05
CA LYS A 3 -54.58 57.76 -54.48
C LYS A 3 -56.06 57.71 -54.87
N LYS A 4 -56.96 57.20 -54.01
CA LYS A 4 -58.42 57.14 -54.30
C LYS A 4 -59.06 58.53 -54.48
N ARG A 5 -58.56 59.57 -53.79
CA ARG A 5 -59.06 60.95 -53.92
C ARG A 5 -58.62 61.62 -55.23
N PHE A 6 -57.48 61.23 -55.81
CA PHE A 6 -56.97 61.84 -57.03
C PHE A 6 -57.73 61.38 -58.28
N LEU A 7 -58.13 60.11 -58.33
CA LEU A 7 -58.88 59.55 -59.47
C LEU A 7 -60.32 60.09 -59.54
N CYS A 8 -60.98 60.27 -58.39
CA CYS A 8 -62.34 60.79 -58.30
C CYS A 8 -62.43 62.26 -58.78
N CYS A 9 -61.45 63.10 -58.42
CA CYS A 9 -61.39 64.49 -58.89
C CYS A 9 -61.08 64.61 -60.39
N LEU A 10 -60.24 63.74 -60.94
CA LEU A 10 -59.88 63.76 -62.36
C LEU A 10 -61.06 63.35 -63.26
N CYS A 11 -61.84 62.34 -62.85
CA CYS A 11 -63.03 61.92 -63.58
C CYS A 11 -64.14 62.98 -63.57
N LEU A 12 -64.34 63.70 -62.45
CA LEU A 12 -65.31 64.81 -62.39
C LEU A 12 -64.93 65.95 -63.34
N ALA A 13 -63.64 66.29 -63.42
CA ALA A 13 -63.13 67.36 -64.27
C ALA A 13 -63.31 67.08 -65.77
N ILE A 14 -63.11 65.82 -66.18
CA ILE A 14 -63.29 65.39 -67.59
C ILE A 14 -64.78 65.39 -67.97
N PHE A 15 -65.67 64.97 -67.07
CA PHE A 15 -67.12 64.98 -67.34
C PHE A 15 -67.67 66.41 -67.48
N THR A 16 -67.21 67.35 -66.65
CA THR A 16 -67.57 68.77 -66.81
C THR A 16 -67.03 69.39 -68.10
N ALA A 17 -65.81 69.03 -68.52
CA ALA A 17 -65.22 69.55 -69.75
C ALA A 17 -65.96 69.05 -71.01
N VAL A 18 -66.40 67.79 -71.04
CA VAL A 18 -67.16 67.24 -72.17
C VAL A 18 -68.58 67.81 -72.24
N SER A 19 -69.22 68.07 -71.08
CA SER A 19 -70.55 68.72 -71.06
C SER A 19 -70.54 70.18 -71.50
N LEU A 20 -69.41 70.89 -71.36
CA LEU A 20 -69.30 72.32 -71.69
C LEU A 20 -68.96 72.59 -73.17
N PHE A 21 -68.49 71.58 -73.92
CA PHE A 21 -68.13 71.71 -75.35
C PHE A 21 -69.09 71.02 -76.33
N GLY A 22 -70.21 70.45 -75.87
CA GLY A 22 -71.09 69.61 -76.70
C GLY A 22 -72.26 70.28 -77.43
N PHE A 23 -72.62 71.53 -77.14
CA PHE A 23 -73.86 72.13 -77.69
C PHE A 23 -73.66 73.47 -78.38
N THR A 24 -72.86 73.52 -79.45
CA THR A 24 -72.98 74.57 -80.47
C THR A 24 -72.40 74.14 -81.82
N ALA A 25 -73.02 73.15 -82.48
CA ALA A 25 -72.95 72.98 -83.93
C ALA A 25 -73.92 71.88 -84.38
N CYS A 26 -75.06 72.25 -84.96
CA CYS A 26 -75.50 71.78 -86.28
C CYS A 26 -76.93 72.28 -86.52
N GLY A 27 -77.03 73.48 -87.09
CA GLY A 27 -78.20 73.86 -87.89
C GLY A 27 -77.78 73.80 -89.34
N ASN A 28 -78.15 72.72 -90.06
CA ASN A 28 -78.64 72.77 -91.44
C ASN A 28 -78.87 71.37 -92.03
N GLY A 29 -80.15 71.13 -92.36
CA GLY A 29 -80.67 70.34 -93.46
C GLY A 29 -79.82 69.24 -94.06
N SER A 30 -80.04 68.01 -93.62
CA SER A 30 -80.09 66.83 -94.49
C SER A 30 -80.85 65.73 -93.76
N SER A 31 -81.70 65.01 -94.50
CA SER A 31 -82.41 63.81 -94.04
C SER A 31 -81.40 62.69 -93.77
N TYR A 32 -80.58 62.82 -92.73
CA TYR A 32 -79.76 61.74 -92.19
C TYR A 32 -80.54 61.01 -91.12
N ASP A 33 -80.43 59.70 -91.16
CA ASP A 33 -81.07 58.74 -90.29
C ASP A 33 -80.46 58.82 -88.87
N ASP A 34 -81.01 59.71 -88.03
CA ASP A 34 -80.64 59.86 -86.61
C ASP A 34 -80.77 58.54 -85.82
N SER A 35 -81.51 57.55 -86.36
CA SER A 35 -81.62 56.20 -85.78
C SER A 35 -80.25 55.54 -85.57
N ALA A 36 -79.31 55.70 -86.51
CA ALA A 36 -77.99 55.08 -86.40
C ALA A 36 -77.11 55.70 -85.30
N LEU A 37 -77.36 56.96 -84.93
CA LEU A 37 -76.69 57.60 -83.79
C LEU A 37 -77.31 57.14 -82.46
N ILE A 38 -78.63 57.00 -82.42
CA ILE A 38 -79.36 56.49 -81.26
C ILE A 38 -78.92 55.05 -80.94
N ASP A 39 -78.89 54.15 -81.93
CA ASP A 39 -78.43 52.76 -81.75
C ASP A 39 -77.00 52.67 -81.19
N ARG A 40 -76.11 53.58 -81.63
CA ARG A 40 -74.72 53.64 -81.13
C ARG A 40 -74.64 54.14 -79.70
N ILE A 41 -75.53 55.06 -79.31
CA ILE A 41 -75.61 55.57 -77.93
C ILE A 41 -76.11 54.45 -77.02
N GLU A 42 -77.19 53.76 -77.39
CA GLU A 42 -77.72 52.61 -76.62
C GLU A 42 -76.65 51.53 -76.45
N ALA A 43 -75.92 51.19 -77.52
CA ALA A 43 -74.82 50.22 -77.44
C ALA A 43 -73.66 50.68 -76.53
N LEU A 44 -73.36 51.98 -76.49
CA LEU A 44 -72.36 52.53 -75.57
C LEU A 44 -72.86 52.52 -74.12
N GLU A 45 -74.13 52.82 -73.88
CA GLU A 45 -74.76 52.76 -72.55
C GLU A 45 -74.76 51.33 -71.99
N ASP A 46 -75.05 50.34 -72.83
CA ASP A 46 -74.96 48.92 -72.47
C ASP A 46 -73.51 48.52 -72.13
N GLN A 47 -72.54 48.93 -72.94
CA GLN A 47 -71.11 48.68 -72.67
C GLN A 47 -70.65 49.34 -71.37
N ILE A 48 -71.07 50.58 -71.10
CA ILE A 48 -70.75 51.30 -69.86
C ILE A 48 -71.35 50.56 -68.65
N THR A 49 -72.59 50.09 -68.78
CA THR A 49 -73.27 49.32 -67.72
C THR A 49 -72.53 48.02 -67.43
N GLN A 50 -72.18 47.27 -68.48
CA GLN A 50 -71.42 46.01 -68.35
C GLN A 50 -70.01 46.22 -67.76
N GLN A 51 -69.34 47.30 -68.14
CA GLN A 51 -68.05 47.68 -67.55
C GLN A 51 -68.22 48.05 -66.06
N GLY A 52 -69.29 48.77 -65.71
CA GLY A 52 -69.61 49.10 -64.32
C GLY A 52 -69.80 47.85 -63.44
N GLU A 53 -70.52 46.85 -63.94
CA GLU A 53 -70.68 45.55 -63.26
C GLU A 53 -69.34 44.81 -63.12
N THR A 54 -68.52 44.80 -64.19
CA THR A 54 -67.21 44.17 -64.17
C THR A 54 -66.28 44.83 -63.14
N ILE A 55 -66.26 46.16 -63.09
CA ILE A 55 -65.45 46.93 -62.11
C ILE A 55 -65.90 46.62 -60.69
N LYS A 56 -67.22 46.52 -60.45
CA LYS A 56 -67.76 46.17 -59.14
C LYS A 56 -67.29 44.77 -58.70
N ASN A 57 -67.42 43.78 -59.57
CA ASN A 57 -66.98 42.40 -59.27
C ASN A 57 -65.47 42.32 -59.02
N GLN A 58 -64.67 43.10 -59.75
CA GLN A 58 -63.23 43.21 -59.51
C GLN A 58 -62.91 43.85 -58.17
N GLN A 59 -63.65 44.90 -57.78
CA GLN A 59 -63.48 45.55 -56.47
C GLN A 59 -63.80 44.58 -55.33
N ASP A 60 -64.89 43.81 -55.44
CA ASP A 60 -65.26 42.79 -54.44
C ASP A 60 -64.15 41.72 -54.32
N THR A 61 -63.60 41.25 -55.44
CA THR A 61 -62.48 40.30 -55.46
C THR A 61 -61.21 40.88 -54.80
N ILE A 62 -60.91 42.15 -55.05
CA ILE A 62 -59.76 42.83 -54.44
C ILE A 62 -59.93 42.92 -52.93
N ASP A 63 -61.13 43.22 -52.46
CA ASP A 63 -61.40 43.34 -51.02
C ASP A 63 -61.29 41.97 -50.32
N GLU A 64 -61.75 40.87 -50.94
CA GLU A 64 -61.54 39.51 -50.44
C GLU A 64 -60.05 39.11 -50.40
N GLN A 65 -59.28 39.49 -51.43
CA GLN A 65 -57.84 39.25 -51.47
C GLN A 65 -57.10 40.05 -50.39
N ASP A 66 -57.49 41.31 -50.14
CA ASP A 66 -56.90 42.15 -49.09
C ASP A 66 -57.09 41.53 -47.69
N GLU A 67 -58.28 41.01 -47.40
CA GLU A 67 -58.54 40.29 -46.13
C GLU A 67 -57.74 38.99 -46.04
N THR A 68 -57.62 38.24 -47.14
CA THR A 68 -56.79 37.02 -47.19
C THR A 68 -55.31 37.36 -46.90
N ILE A 69 -54.78 38.43 -47.50
CA ILE A 69 -53.40 38.88 -47.30
C ILE A 69 -53.17 39.30 -45.84
N LYS A 70 -54.12 40.04 -45.22
CA LYS A 70 -54.03 40.41 -43.80
C LYS A 70 -53.96 39.18 -42.89
N ASN A 71 -54.80 38.18 -43.15
CA ASN A 71 -54.84 36.94 -42.36
C ASN A 71 -53.56 36.11 -42.52
N GLN A 72 -53.02 36.03 -43.75
CA GLN A 72 -51.74 35.38 -44.02
C GLN A 72 -50.58 36.10 -43.33
N ALA A 73 -50.56 37.44 -43.37
CA ALA A 73 -49.53 38.24 -42.69
C ALA A 73 -49.54 38.02 -41.18
N ALA A 74 -50.72 37.95 -40.55
CA ALA A 74 -50.86 37.63 -39.13
C ALA A 74 -50.32 36.22 -38.82
N SER A 75 -50.66 35.23 -39.64
CA SER A 75 -50.19 33.84 -39.48
C SER A 75 -48.67 33.72 -39.64
N ILE A 76 -48.07 34.44 -40.60
CA ILE A 76 -46.62 34.53 -40.79
C ILE A 76 -45.94 35.09 -39.53
N SER A 77 -46.51 36.16 -38.94
CA SER A 77 -45.97 36.75 -37.71
C SER A 77 -45.98 35.75 -36.53
N VAL A 78 -47.05 34.97 -36.38
CA VAL A 78 -47.13 33.91 -35.35
C VAL A 78 -46.09 32.82 -35.57
N LEU A 79 -45.91 32.37 -36.82
CA LEU A 79 -44.90 31.37 -37.17
C LEU A 79 -43.47 31.88 -36.91
N GLN A 80 -43.19 33.14 -37.23
CA GLN A 80 -41.89 33.76 -36.96
C GLN A 80 -41.56 33.74 -35.47
N ASN A 81 -42.51 34.10 -34.61
CA ASN A 81 -42.33 34.05 -33.16
C ASN A 81 -42.04 32.62 -32.67
N SER A 82 -42.82 31.64 -33.17
CA SER A 82 -42.62 30.22 -32.81
C SER A 82 -41.24 29.71 -33.22
N ILE A 83 -40.74 30.12 -34.40
CA ILE A 83 -39.39 29.78 -34.87
C ILE A 83 -38.34 30.37 -33.93
N THR A 84 -38.49 31.62 -33.51
CA THR A 84 -37.54 32.26 -32.57
C THR A 84 -37.50 31.56 -31.21
N GLU A 85 -38.65 31.15 -30.70
CA GLU A 85 -38.73 30.39 -29.44
C GLU A 85 -38.04 29.03 -29.57
N LEU A 86 -38.28 28.29 -30.67
CA LEU A 86 -37.62 27.01 -30.94
C LEU A 86 -36.11 27.15 -31.10
N GLN A 87 -35.64 28.22 -31.74
CA GLN A 87 -34.20 28.51 -31.87
C GLN A 87 -33.55 28.75 -30.51
N THR A 88 -34.23 29.49 -29.63
CA THR A 88 -33.75 29.74 -28.27
C THR A 88 -33.70 28.45 -27.45
N ALA A 89 -34.75 27.62 -27.54
CA ALA A 89 -34.78 26.31 -26.89
C ALA A 89 -33.67 25.38 -27.39
N LYS A 90 -33.41 25.38 -28.71
CA LYS A 90 -32.32 24.61 -29.34
C LYS A 90 -30.96 25.00 -28.78
N THR A 91 -30.65 26.30 -28.73
CA THR A 91 -29.37 26.78 -28.18
C THR A 91 -29.19 26.36 -26.72
N LYS A 92 -30.25 26.46 -25.90
CA LYS A 92 -30.18 26.02 -24.50
C LYS A 92 -29.91 24.52 -24.37
N LEU A 93 -30.51 23.69 -25.23
CA LEU A 93 -30.25 22.25 -25.25
C LEU A 93 -28.81 21.94 -25.67
N GLU A 94 -28.26 22.67 -26.64
CA GLU A 94 -26.86 22.53 -27.07
C GLU A 94 -25.87 22.86 -25.94
N GLU A 95 -26.15 23.90 -25.15
CA GLU A 95 -25.37 24.25 -23.96
C GLU A 95 -25.44 23.15 -22.89
N GLN A 96 -26.64 22.60 -22.64
CA GLN A 96 -26.83 21.50 -21.68
C GLN A 96 -26.10 20.22 -22.11
N ILE A 97 -26.15 19.87 -23.40
CA ILE A 97 -25.42 18.73 -23.96
C ILE A 97 -23.92 18.90 -23.74
N THR A 98 -23.39 20.08 -24.08
CA THR A 98 -21.96 20.38 -23.89
C THR A 98 -21.54 20.25 -22.42
N SER A 99 -22.36 20.72 -21.49
CA SER A 99 -22.09 20.57 -20.05
C SER A 99 -22.05 19.09 -19.64
N LEU A 100 -23.01 18.28 -20.08
CA LEU A 100 -23.07 16.86 -19.77
C LEU A 100 -21.89 16.07 -20.37
N GLU A 101 -21.43 16.45 -21.56
CA GLU A 101 -20.25 15.84 -22.19
C GLU A 101 -18.96 16.12 -21.38
N ASN A 102 -18.83 17.34 -20.85
CA ASN A 102 -17.73 17.70 -19.96
C ASN A 102 -17.77 16.92 -18.65
N ASP A 103 -18.93 16.85 -17.99
CA ASP A 103 -19.11 16.09 -16.75
C ASP A 103 -18.81 14.60 -16.96
N ASN A 104 -19.26 14.03 -18.08
CA ASN A 104 -18.99 12.63 -18.40
C ASN A 104 -17.49 12.37 -18.63
N THR A 105 -16.79 13.32 -19.24
CA THR A 105 -15.33 13.25 -19.43
C THR A 105 -14.58 13.31 -18.10
N ALA A 106 -15.00 14.20 -17.19
CA ALA A 106 -14.46 14.28 -15.84
C ALA A 106 -14.69 12.97 -15.06
N ASN A 107 -15.94 12.47 -15.05
CA ASN A 107 -16.28 11.21 -14.39
C ASN A 107 -15.47 10.02 -14.93
N LYS A 108 -15.25 9.95 -16.24
CA LYS A 108 -14.41 8.91 -16.86
C LYS A 108 -12.98 8.96 -16.35
N THR A 109 -12.43 10.16 -16.17
CA THR A 109 -11.08 10.37 -15.63
C THR A 109 -10.99 9.95 -14.16
N ASP A 110 -11.99 10.32 -13.37
CA ASP A 110 -12.06 9.95 -11.94
C ASP A 110 -12.19 8.44 -11.76
N ILE A 111 -13.01 7.76 -12.59
CA ILE A 111 -13.14 6.30 -12.58
C ILE A 111 -11.80 5.62 -12.88
N GLN A 112 -11.04 6.09 -13.86
CA GLN A 112 -9.72 5.52 -14.15
C GLN A 112 -8.75 5.73 -12.99
N THR A 113 -8.78 6.91 -12.36
CA THR A 113 -7.96 7.20 -11.18
C THR A 113 -8.30 6.27 -10.01
N LEU A 114 -9.59 6.05 -9.75
CA LEU A 114 -10.06 5.13 -8.72
C LEU A 114 -9.65 3.69 -9.03
N LYS A 115 -9.76 3.26 -10.29
CA LYS A 115 -9.33 1.92 -10.71
C LYS A 115 -7.86 1.66 -10.38
N THR A 116 -6.97 2.58 -10.75
CA THR A 116 -5.54 2.48 -10.43
C THR A 116 -5.29 2.42 -8.92
N LYS A 117 -6.03 3.20 -8.11
CA LYS A 117 -5.91 3.16 -6.64
C LYS A 117 -6.34 1.82 -6.06
N VAL A 118 -7.40 1.21 -6.60
CA VAL A 118 -7.89 -0.11 -6.17
C VAL A 118 -6.85 -1.19 -6.49
N GLU A 119 -6.30 -1.20 -7.71
CA GLU A 119 -5.25 -2.17 -8.10
C GLU A 119 -4.01 -2.07 -7.18
N ALA A 120 -3.62 -0.85 -6.79
CA ALA A 120 -2.52 -0.65 -5.84
C ALA A 120 -2.84 -1.16 -4.43
N LEU A 121 -4.07 -0.97 -3.95
CA LEU A 121 -4.52 -1.49 -2.65
C LEU A 121 -4.58 -3.02 -2.64
N GLU A 122 -5.05 -3.64 -3.73
CA GLU A 122 -5.06 -5.09 -3.87
C GLU A 122 -3.64 -5.68 -3.82
N ALA A 123 -2.68 -5.05 -4.50
CA ALA A 123 -1.28 -5.44 -4.45
C ALA A 123 -0.67 -5.30 -3.04
N ALA A 124 -0.95 -4.20 -2.35
CA ALA A 124 -0.50 -3.99 -0.98
C ALA A 124 -1.10 -5.03 -0.02
N ASN A 125 -2.39 -5.35 -0.17
CA ASN A 125 -3.05 -6.37 0.65
C ASN A 125 -2.45 -7.77 0.43
N ALA A 126 -2.15 -8.14 -0.83
CA ALA A 126 -1.47 -9.40 -1.13
C ALA A 126 -0.07 -9.46 -0.50
N ASN A 127 0.66 -8.34 -0.45
CA ASN A 127 1.95 -8.27 0.23
C ASN A 127 1.82 -8.46 1.75
N PHE A 128 0.85 -7.81 2.39
CA PHE A 128 0.61 -8.00 3.83
C PHE A 128 0.21 -9.44 4.17
N GLN A 129 -0.58 -10.10 3.33
CA GLN A 129 -0.91 -11.52 3.51
C GLN A 129 0.33 -12.42 3.47
N GLN A 130 1.29 -12.14 2.57
CA GLN A 130 2.57 -12.87 2.52
C GLN A 130 3.42 -12.62 3.76
N GLN A 131 3.48 -11.37 4.25
CA GLN A 131 4.21 -11.02 5.46
C GLN A 131 3.63 -11.71 6.70
N LEU A 132 2.29 -11.80 6.81
CA LEU A 132 1.62 -12.51 7.90
C LEU A 132 1.96 -14.01 7.88
N ALA A 133 1.89 -14.66 6.72
CA ALA A 133 2.24 -16.07 6.60
C ALA A 133 3.70 -16.36 6.97
N ALA A 134 4.63 -15.45 6.61
CA ALA A 134 6.03 -15.56 7.00
C ALA A 134 6.24 -15.37 8.51
N LEU A 135 5.47 -14.46 9.13
CA LEU A 135 5.49 -14.24 10.57
C LEU A 135 4.96 -15.45 11.33
N ASP A 136 3.86 -16.06 10.87
CA ASP A 136 3.30 -17.28 11.46
C ASP A 136 4.34 -18.41 11.44
N THR A 137 4.99 -18.63 10.28
CA THR A 137 6.06 -19.64 10.14
C THR A 137 7.22 -19.38 11.11
N SER A 138 7.62 -18.12 11.27
CA SER A 138 8.70 -17.74 12.19
C SER A 138 8.29 -17.94 13.65
N SER A 139 7.03 -17.66 13.98
CA SER A 139 6.48 -17.88 15.32
C SER A 139 6.46 -19.36 15.69
N ASP A 140 6.06 -20.24 14.77
CA ASP A 140 6.08 -21.69 14.97
C ASP A 140 7.52 -22.19 15.21
N THR A 141 8.47 -21.70 14.40
CA THR A 141 9.89 -22.04 14.56
C THR A 141 10.41 -21.61 15.93
N PHE A 142 10.07 -20.41 16.41
CA PHE A 142 10.47 -19.96 17.74
C PHE A 142 9.83 -20.79 18.86
N ALA A 143 8.61 -21.29 18.68
CA ALA A 143 7.98 -22.18 19.64
C ALA A 143 8.75 -23.51 19.75
N ASP A 144 9.18 -24.07 18.62
CA ASP A 144 10.01 -25.27 18.57
C ASP A 144 11.38 -25.06 19.23
N ASP A 145 12.07 -23.95 18.89
CA ASP A 145 13.36 -23.59 19.49
C ASP A 145 13.27 -23.45 21.02
N LEU A 146 12.17 -22.86 21.51
CA LEU A 146 11.94 -22.71 22.96
C LEU A 146 11.70 -24.05 23.64
N ALA A 147 10.97 -24.97 22.98
CA ALA A 147 10.75 -26.32 23.48
C ALA A 147 12.07 -27.12 23.54
N GLU A 148 12.91 -27.01 22.50
CA GLU A 148 14.24 -27.63 22.47
C GLU A 148 15.14 -27.06 23.58
N LEU A 149 15.19 -25.74 23.72
CA LEU A 149 15.97 -25.09 24.77
C LEU A 149 15.53 -25.54 26.17
N THR A 150 14.22 -25.66 26.39
CA THR A 150 13.65 -26.16 27.65
C THR A 150 14.08 -27.60 27.93
N SER A 151 14.06 -28.46 26.91
CA SER A 151 14.53 -29.85 27.01
C SER A 151 16.02 -29.92 27.36
N ASN A 152 16.85 -29.15 26.65
CA ASN A 152 18.29 -29.07 26.87
C ASN A 152 18.62 -28.56 28.28
N TYR A 153 17.90 -27.54 28.75
CA TYR A 153 18.03 -27.03 30.11
C TYR A 153 17.72 -28.09 31.16
N ASN A 154 16.59 -28.81 31.03
CA ASN A 154 16.21 -29.86 31.96
C ASN A 154 17.24 -31.02 31.99
N SER A 155 17.76 -31.40 30.82
CA SER A 155 18.82 -32.41 30.69
C SER A 155 20.12 -31.98 31.38
N LEU A 156 20.51 -30.71 31.22
CA LEU A 156 21.67 -30.15 31.91
C LEU A 156 21.46 -30.09 33.42
N THR A 157 20.28 -29.65 33.88
CA THR A 157 19.93 -29.63 35.31
C THR A 157 20.04 -31.03 35.91
N ALA A 158 19.49 -32.05 35.25
CA ALA A 158 19.60 -33.43 35.70
C ALA A 158 21.06 -33.92 35.75
N SER A 159 21.86 -33.59 34.72
CA SER A 159 23.28 -33.94 34.66
C SER A 159 24.09 -33.31 35.80
N VAL A 160 23.84 -32.03 36.10
CA VAL A 160 24.49 -31.31 37.20
C VAL A 160 24.05 -31.86 38.56
N GLN A 161 22.77 -32.17 38.74
CA GLN A 161 22.28 -32.81 39.97
C GLN A 161 22.92 -34.18 40.19
N ASN A 162 23.08 -34.99 39.13
CA ASN A 162 23.79 -36.26 39.21
C ASN A 162 25.29 -36.07 39.51
N ALA A 163 25.90 -34.99 39.04
CA ALA A 163 27.30 -34.64 39.38
C ALA A 163 27.49 -34.21 40.84
N ALA A 164 26.42 -33.89 41.59
CA ALA A 164 26.47 -33.55 43.01
C ALA A 164 26.84 -34.74 43.93
N HIS A 165 27.15 -35.90 43.36
CA HIS A 165 27.60 -37.12 44.05
C HIS A 165 29.13 -37.23 44.13
N ILE A 166 29.88 -36.13 43.95
CA ILE A 166 31.32 -36.10 44.23
C ILE A 166 31.54 -35.56 45.64
N GLU A 167 31.77 -36.45 46.59
CA GLU A 167 32.22 -36.07 47.93
C GLU A 167 33.68 -35.60 47.85
N ARG A 168 33.91 -34.30 48.10
CA ARG A 168 35.23 -33.68 48.15
C ARG A 168 35.66 -33.48 49.60
N VAL A 169 36.71 -34.18 50.02
CA VAL A 169 37.30 -34.02 51.35
C VAL A 169 38.70 -33.46 51.24
N VAL A 170 39.00 -32.42 52.01
CA VAL A 170 40.32 -31.80 52.07
C VAL A 170 41.00 -32.19 53.37
N VAL A 171 42.21 -32.71 53.27
CA VAL A 171 43.08 -33.05 54.41
C VAL A 171 44.31 -32.15 54.34
N THR A 172 44.47 -31.27 55.32
CA THR A 172 45.65 -30.41 55.46
C THR A 172 46.63 -31.02 56.47
N LYS A 173 47.84 -30.48 56.55
CA LYS A 173 48.84 -30.85 57.56
C LYS A 173 48.34 -30.71 59.00
N GLU A 174 47.59 -29.65 59.28
CA GLU A 174 47.06 -29.37 60.62
C GLU A 174 46.05 -30.43 61.06
N ASN A 175 45.35 -31.05 60.11
CA ASN A 175 44.25 -31.97 60.39
C ASN A 175 44.64 -33.44 60.21
N ILE A 176 45.87 -33.76 59.76
CA ILE A 176 46.26 -35.14 59.46
C ILE A 176 46.28 -36.03 60.71
N GLU A 177 46.74 -35.51 61.85
CA GLU A 177 46.86 -36.28 63.10
C GLU A 177 45.50 -36.72 63.65
N THR A 178 44.43 -36.00 63.31
CA THR A 178 43.05 -36.28 63.72
C THR A 178 42.23 -36.91 62.60
N ASN A 179 42.81 -37.12 61.42
CA ASN A 179 42.10 -37.68 60.27
C ASN A 179 42.00 -39.21 60.37
N PRO A 180 40.80 -39.81 60.35
CA PRO A 180 40.65 -41.26 60.50
C PRO A 180 41.05 -42.05 59.23
N LEU A 181 41.28 -41.36 58.10
CA LEU A 181 41.44 -41.95 56.77
C LEU A 181 42.89 -41.94 56.31
N ILE A 182 43.61 -40.84 56.49
CA ILE A 182 45.02 -40.68 56.10
C ILE A 182 45.92 -40.87 57.32
N LYS A 183 46.87 -41.80 57.22
CA LYS A 183 47.84 -42.09 58.29
C LYS A 183 49.11 -41.24 58.16
N ASP A 184 49.60 -41.10 56.93
CA ASP A 184 50.89 -40.46 56.64
C ASP A 184 50.97 -40.08 55.16
N VAL A 185 51.75 -39.05 54.85
CA VAL A 185 51.96 -38.54 53.49
C VAL A 185 53.43 -38.27 53.30
N ARG A 186 54.02 -38.90 52.28
CA ARG A 186 55.44 -38.76 51.97
C ARG A 186 55.63 -38.21 50.58
N ILE A 187 56.51 -37.22 50.49
CA ILE A 187 56.96 -36.65 49.22
C ILE A 187 58.42 -37.04 49.01
N TYR A 188 58.70 -37.54 47.81
CA TYR A 188 60.04 -37.86 47.36
C TYR A 188 60.33 -37.09 46.09
N SER A 189 61.49 -36.44 46.04
CA SER A 189 61.98 -35.74 44.86
C SER A 189 63.16 -36.50 44.28
N THR A 190 63.15 -36.71 42.97
CA THR A 190 64.28 -37.34 42.25
C THR A 190 64.53 -36.58 40.95
N ILE A 191 65.75 -36.60 40.42
CA ILE A 191 66.01 -36.12 39.05
C ILE A 191 65.63 -37.24 38.09
N SER A 192 64.67 -36.97 37.20
CA SER A 192 64.26 -37.87 36.14
C SER A 192 65.43 -38.12 35.19
N SER A 193 65.84 -39.38 35.06
CA SER A 193 66.91 -39.78 34.14
C SER A 193 66.57 -39.54 32.66
N LYS A 194 65.28 -39.35 32.33
CA LYS A 194 64.81 -39.09 30.96
C LYS A 194 64.81 -37.61 30.59
N THR A 195 64.49 -36.73 31.53
CA THR A 195 64.23 -35.31 31.25
C THR A 195 65.21 -34.36 31.95
N GLY A 196 65.98 -34.86 32.92
CA GLY A 196 66.82 -34.05 33.79
C GLY A 196 66.04 -33.14 34.74
N THR A 197 64.71 -33.29 34.81
CA THR A 197 63.85 -32.46 35.66
C THR A 197 63.47 -33.17 36.97
N VAL A 198 63.02 -32.42 37.97
CA VAL A 198 62.53 -33.00 39.22
C VAL A 198 61.24 -33.78 38.96
N SER A 199 61.23 -35.04 39.36
CA SER A 199 60.04 -35.89 39.49
C SER A 199 59.63 -35.94 40.97
N LEU A 200 58.43 -35.45 41.25
CA LEU A 200 57.79 -35.48 42.56
C LEU A 200 56.96 -36.74 42.67
N THR A 201 57.33 -37.66 43.56
CA THR A 201 56.54 -38.84 43.89
C THR A 201 55.87 -38.63 45.23
N THR A 202 54.54 -38.59 45.22
CA THR A 202 53.74 -38.59 46.45
C THR A 202 53.31 -40.01 46.78
N SER A 203 53.44 -40.39 48.04
CA SER A 203 52.87 -41.60 48.61
C SER A 203 51.95 -41.23 49.76
N ILE A 204 50.68 -41.63 49.67
CA ILE A 204 49.69 -41.48 50.72
C ILE A 204 49.45 -42.85 51.36
N HIS A 205 49.70 -42.94 52.66
CA HIS A 205 49.32 -44.10 53.46
C HIS A 205 47.96 -43.83 54.10
N TYR A 206 47.02 -44.76 53.93
CA TYR A 206 45.65 -44.61 54.38
C TYR A 206 45.19 -45.84 55.17
N ASN A 207 44.04 -45.71 55.83
CA ASN A 207 43.38 -46.82 56.48
C ASN A 207 42.53 -47.58 55.45
N ALA A 208 43.01 -48.75 55.02
CA ALA A 208 42.38 -49.56 53.96
C ALA A 208 40.92 -49.93 54.24
N VAL A 209 40.54 -50.07 55.52
CA VAL A 209 39.17 -50.38 55.94
C VAL A 209 38.20 -49.23 55.64
N PHE A 210 38.69 -47.98 55.62
CA PHE A 210 37.83 -46.80 55.58
C PHE A 210 38.03 -45.90 54.36
N PHE A 211 38.91 -46.22 53.42
CA PHE A 211 39.28 -45.31 52.33
C PHE A 211 38.41 -45.48 51.07
N PRO A 212 37.33 -44.69 50.90
CA PRO A 212 36.32 -44.92 49.87
C PRO A 212 36.51 -43.97 48.67
N TYR A 213 37.64 -43.26 48.60
CA TYR A 213 37.95 -42.28 47.56
C TYR A 213 38.62 -42.96 46.36
N HIS A 214 38.32 -42.47 45.16
CA HIS A 214 38.80 -43.05 43.90
C HIS A 214 39.96 -42.23 43.31
N LEU A 215 39.97 -40.92 43.59
CA LEU A 215 40.99 -39.99 43.15
C LEU A 215 41.45 -39.15 44.34
N ALA A 216 42.75 -38.94 44.44
CA ALA A 216 43.37 -38.00 45.35
C ALA A 216 44.28 -37.06 44.57
N VAL A 217 44.35 -35.80 44.99
CA VAL A 217 45.35 -34.85 44.48
C VAL A 217 46.14 -34.35 45.67
N CYS A 218 47.44 -34.59 45.69
CA CYS A 218 48.33 -34.02 46.69
C CYS A 218 48.92 -32.73 46.14
N LYS A 219 48.65 -31.61 46.81
CA LYS A 219 49.34 -30.36 46.52
C LYS A 219 50.69 -30.39 47.20
N VAL A 220 51.74 -30.16 46.41
CA VAL A 220 53.13 -30.20 46.85
C VAL A 220 53.74 -28.85 46.59
N ASN A 221 54.36 -28.31 47.61
CA ASN A 221 55.25 -27.18 47.49
C ASN A 221 56.68 -27.64 47.23
N LEU A 222 57.28 -27.17 46.14
CA LEU A 222 58.69 -27.40 45.81
C LEU A 222 59.45 -26.08 45.96
N THR A 223 60.59 -26.10 46.64
CA THR A 223 61.51 -24.96 46.73
C THR A 223 62.84 -25.31 46.07
N TYR A 224 63.30 -24.42 45.18
CA TYR A 224 64.59 -24.51 44.50
C TYR A 224 65.12 -23.09 44.23
N GLU A 225 66.39 -22.83 44.59
CA GLU A 225 67.03 -21.51 44.44
C GLU A 225 66.17 -20.35 44.99
N GLU A 226 65.67 -20.49 46.23
CA GLU A 226 64.80 -19.53 46.92
C GLU A 226 63.41 -19.30 46.28
N ASN A 227 63.14 -19.92 45.13
CA ASN A 227 61.84 -19.86 44.46
C ASN A 227 60.94 -20.99 44.92
N ARG A 228 59.65 -20.66 45.10
CA ARG A 228 58.61 -21.56 45.58
C ARG A 228 57.63 -21.87 44.44
N TYR A 229 57.41 -23.16 44.19
CA TYR A 229 56.55 -23.67 43.12
C TYR A 229 55.49 -24.60 43.69
N ASP A 230 54.24 -24.42 43.28
CA ASP A 230 53.14 -25.29 43.70
C ASP A 230 52.78 -26.26 42.58
N TYR A 231 52.89 -27.55 42.87
CA TYR A 231 52.54 -28.64 41.98
C TYR A 231 51.36 -29.43 42.53
N SER A 232 50.56 -30.00 41.64
CA SER A 232 49.50 -30.94 42.00
C SER A 232 49.86 -32.31 41.48
N VAL A 233 50.07 -33.27 42.38
CA VAL A 233 50.38 -34.66 42.04
C VAL A 233 49.07 -35.45 42.05
N PRO A 234 48.52 -35.83 40.87
CA PRO A 234 47.34 -36.67 40.80
C PRO A 234 47.68 -38.10 41.22
N ILE A 235 46.79 -38.71 42.00
CA ILE A 235 46.94 -40.06 42.55
C ILE A 235 45.62 -40.78 42.32
N VAL A 236 45.61 -41.77 41.43
CA VAL A 236 44.42 -42.55 41.09
C VAL A 236 44.48 -43.89 41.83
N LYS A 237 43.37 -44.29 42.47
CA LYS A 237 43.30 -45.53 43.28
C LYS A 237 43.36 -46.82 42.45
N GLU A 238 43.20 -46.79 41.11
CA GLU A 238 43.31 -47.98 40.25
C GLU A 238 44.64 -48.75 40.40
N ASN A 239 45.66 -48.15 41.03
CA ASN A 239 46.91 -48.79 41.42
C ASN A 239 46.86 -49.54 42.77
N ALA A 240 45.69 -50.01 43.21
CA ALA A 240 45.47 -50.50 44.57
C ALA A 240 46.32 -51.74 44.90
N ASP A 241 47.33 -51.53 45.74
CA ASP A 241 47.64 -52.53 46.75
C ASP A 241 46.55 -52.50 47.84
N GLU A 242 46.13 -53.66 48.34
CA GLU A 242 45.30 -53.73 49.54
C GLU A 242 46.09 -53.39 50.81
N SER A 243 47.35 -52.95 50.67
CA SER A 243 48.28 -52.69 51.78
C SER A 243 48.05 -51.33 52.44
N GLY A 244 47.14 -50.50 51.90
CA GLY A 244 46.79 -49.19 52.45
C GLY A 244 47.71 -48.08 51.98
N LYS A 245 48.23 -48.17 50.75
CA LYS A 245 49.10 -47.17 50.14
C LYS A 245 48.68 -46.86 48.71
N VAL A 246 48.73 -45.58 48.33
CA VAL A 246 48.62 -45.14 46.94
C VAL A 246 49.72 -44.14 46.66
N SER A 247 50.28 -44.19 45.46
CA SER A 247 51.30 -43.26 45.02
C SER A 247 51.04 -42.74 43.62
N GLY A 248 51.45 -41.50 43.40
CA GLY A 248 51.45 -40.86 42.09
C GLY A 248 52.74 -40.07 41.92
N SER A 249 53.13 -39.85 40.66
CA SER A 249 54.31 -39.07 40.34
C SER A 249 53.97 -37.98 39.34
N TYR A 250 54.62 -36.82 39.49
CA TYR A 250 54.50 -35.69 38.58
C TYR A 250 55.88 -35.16 38.22
N THR A 251 56.16 -35.04 36.93
CA THR A 251 57.43 -34.48 36.44
C THR A 251 57.28 -32.98 36.27
N THR A 252 58.12 -32.22 36.96
CA THR A 252 58.16 -30.75 36.90
C THR A 252 59.03 -30.28 35.73
N ASP A 253 59.06 -28.96 35.53
CA ASP A 253 59.98 -28.31 34.57
C ASP A 253 61.29 -27.84 35.21
N ILE A 254 61.48 -28.06 36.52
CA ILE A 254 62.68 -27.62 37.27
C ILE A 254 63.84 -28.57 36.99
N LYS A 255 65.00 -28.04 36.59
CA LYS A 255 66.22 -28.80 36.24
C LYS A 255 67.38 -28.48 37.19
N PRO A 256 67.39 -29.04 38.39
CA PRO A 256 68.49 -28.84 39.31
C PRO A 256 69.73 -29.61 38.84
N THR A 257 70.91 -29.10 39.17
CA THR A 257 72.17 -29.82 38.99
C THR A 257 72.38 -30.91 40.06
N ASP A 258 71.80 -30.70 41.25
CA ASP A 258 71.81 -31.65 42.36
C ASP A 258 70.43 -31.66 43.05
N ILE A 259 69.90 -32.85 43.31
CA ILE A 259 68.60 -33.03 43.97
C ILE A 259 68.61 -32.54 45.42
N SER A 260 69.78 -32.50 46.06
CA SER A 260 69.92 -32.01 47.44
C SER A 260 69.54 -30.53 47.60
N ALA A 261 69.60 -29.76 46.51
CA ALA A 261 69.21 -28.35 46.46
C ALA A 261 67.69 -28.14 46.32
N VAL A 262 66.91 -29.22 46.16
CA VAL A 262 65.45 -29.19 46.03
C VAL A 262 64.82 -29.70 47.31
N THR A 263 63.96 -28.90 47.92
CA THR A 263 63.08 -29.37 49.00
C THR A 263 61.65 -29.46 48.46
N ALA A 264 60.93 -30.52 48.84
CA ALA A 264 59.53 -30.66 48.49
C ALA A 264 58.74 -31.16 49.68
N ASP A 265 57.57 -30.57 49.88
CA ASP A 265 56.74 -30.85 51.02
C ASP A 265 55.27 -30.68 50.63
N TRP A 266 54.38 -31.48 51.21
CA TRP A 266 52.96 -31.42 50.85
C TRP A 266 52.25 -30.26 51.56
N ILE A 267 51.10 -29.84 51.04
CA ILE A 267 50.30 -28.74 51.59
C ILE A 267 48.95 -29.30 52.05
N GLU A 268 48.24 -29.91 51.11
CA GLU A 268 46.93 -30.52 51.32
C GLU A 268 46.74 -31.70 50.37
N ILE A 269 45.86 -32.61 50.76
CA ILE A 269 45.32 -33.66 49.91
C ILE A 269 43.85 -33.36 49.68
N VAL A 270 43.44 -33.36 48.41
CA VAL A 270 42.04 -33.29 48.03
C VAL A 270 41.60 -34.68 47.57
N LEU A 271 40.72 -35.29 48.35
CA LEU A 271 40.15 -36.60 48.10
C LEU A 271 38.79 -36.45 47.41
N TYR A 272 38.57 -37.22 46.35
CA TYR A 272 37.33 -37.25 45.59
C TYR A 272 36.74 -38.65 45.60
N LYS A 273 35.50 -38.74 46.05
CA LYS A 273 34.73 -39.98 46.08
C LYS A 273 33.51 -39.80 45.21
N LEU A 274 33.38 -40.68 44.24
CA LEU A 274 32.16 -40.91 43.50
C LEU A 274 31.22 -41.66 44.48
N THR A 275 30.10 -41.04 44.86
CA THR A 275 29.05 -41.66 45.68
C THR A 275 27.96 -42.26 44.80
#